data_AF-Q69LW1-F1
#
_entry.id   AF-Q69LW1-F1
#
_cell.length_a   1.000
_cell.length_b   1.000
_cell.length_c   1.000
_cell.angle_alpha   90.00
_cell.angle_beta   90.00
_cell.angle_gamma   90.00
#
_symmetry.space_group_name_H-M   'P 1'
#
loop_
_entity.id
_entity.type
_entity.pdbx_description
1 polymer ?
#
loop_
_entity_poly.entity_id
_entity_poly.type
_entity_poly.pdbx_seq_one_letter_code
_entity_poly.pdbx_strand_id
1 'polypeptide(L)'
;MENFLADNVMPSDVGLETEAQSIGIFCIPASSIIPLHNHPGMTVFSKLLYGTVHVKSYDWVEDTTQLLKLSKVRPAKIVRDGEMSAPCGAMVIQPKDGGNIHAFKAITPCAILDILSPPYSSEDGRHCSYFRRCRKADPSGILSNRSREPEFVWLEEHQPPNSFVIRRDLYKGPALNL
;
A
#
# COMPACT_ATOMS: atom_id res chain seq x y z
N MET A 1 -3.63 -28.49 -0.40
CA MET A 1 -3.72 -27.13 0.17
C MET A 1 -2.29 -26.60 0.16
N GLU A 2 -1.90 -25.91 -0.90
CA GLU A 2 -0.52 -25.44 -1.07
C GLU A 2 -0.35 -24.11 -0.33
N ASN A 3 0.57 -24.11 0.64
CA ASN A 3 0.99 -22.90 1.33
C ASN A 3 1.99 -22.18 0.43
N PHE A 4 1.59 -21.10 -0.22
CA PHE A 4 2.53 -20.19 -0.87
C PHE A 4 3.17 -19.28 0.19
N LEU A 5 4.50 -19.27 0.24
CA LEU A 5 5.29 -18.37 1.07
C LEU A 5 5.01 -16.92 0.64
N ALA A 6 4.98 -15.99 1.61
CA ALA A 6 4.64 -14.57 1.42
C ALA A 6 5.52 -13.85 0.38
N ASP A 7 6.68 -14.42 0.06
CA ASP A 7 7.66 -13.85 -0.88
C ASP A 7 7.25 -13.92 -2.36
N ASN A 8 6.17 -14.65 -2.69
CA ASN A 8 5.69 -14.83 -4.07
C ASN A 8 4.23 -14.42 -4.29
N VAL A 9 3.60 -13.74 -3.33
CA VAL A 9 2.19 -13.33 -3.49
C VAL A 9 2.13 -11.96 -4.16
N MET A 10 2.09 -11.97 -5.49
CA MET A 10 1.75 -10.79 -6.27
C MET A 10 0.26 -10.44 -6.08
N PRO A 11 -0.13 -9.15 -6.05
CA PRO A 11 -1.54 -8.74 -5.94
C PRO A 11 -2.41 -9.09 -7.17
N SER A 12 -1.80 -9.59 -8.24
CA SER A 12 -2.38 -10.21 -9.44
C SER A 12 -3.37 -11.35 -9.17
N ASP A 13 -3.26 -12.02 -8.03
CA ASP A 13 -3.80 -13.38 -7.90
C ASP A 13 -5.02 -13.53 -6.98
N VAL A 14 -5.80 -12.46 -6.85
CA VAL A 14 -7.10 -12.46 -6.17
C VAL A 14 -8.04 -11.62 -7.01
N GLY A 15 -8.28 -11.99 -8.26
CA GLY A 15 -9.01 -11.10 -9.15
C GLY A 15 -9.20 -11.53 -10.59
N LEU A 16 -9.91 -10.70 -11.34
CA LEU A 16 -9.75 -10.65 -12.79
C LEU A 16 -8.46 -9.88 -13.06
N GLU A 17 -7.60 -10.44 -13.90
CA GLU A 17 -6.38 -9.77 -14.34
C GLU A 17 -6.25 -9.80 -15.86
N THR A 18 -5.87 -8.66 -16.42
CA THR A 18 -5.41 -8.49 -17.79
C THR A 18 -4.11 -7.69 -17.75
N GLU A 19 -3.42 -7.55 -18.89
CA GLU A 19 -2.24 -6.68 -18.98
C GLU A 19 -2.54 -5.21 -18.57
N ALA A 20 -3.80 -4.77 -18.70
CA ALA A 20 -4.20 -3.40 -18.44
C ALA A 20 -4.67 -3.14 -17.00
N GLN A 21 -5.23 -4.14 -16.33
CA GLN A 21 -5.81 -3.96 -14.99
C GLN A 21 -5.97 -5.27 -14.22
N SER A 22 -5.95 -5.16 -12.89
CA SER A 22 -6.38 -6.24 -11.97
C SER A 22 -7.46 -5.74 -11.01
N ILE A 23 -8.48 -6.56 -10.77
CA ILE A 23 -9.59 -6.25 -9.83
C ILE A 23 -9.60 -7.29 -8.72
N GLY A 24 -9.37 -6.90 -7.47
CA GLY A 24 -9.33 -7.85 -6.35
C GLY A 24 -10.00 -7.39 -5.07
N ILE A 25 -10.37 -8.34 -4.21
CA ILE A 25 -10.99 -8.08 -2.91
C ILE A 25 -10.14 -8.67 -1.79
N PHE A 26 -9.70 -7.81 -0.87
CA PHE A 26 -9.04 -8.21 0.36
C PHE A 26 -10.06 -8.31 1.50
N CYS A 27 -10.33 -9.52 1.97
CA CYS A 27 -11.08 -9.77 3.20
C CYS A 27 -10.09 -9.81 4.38
N ILE A 28 -10.16 -8.82 5.27
CA ILE A 28 -9.16 -8.60 6.32
C ILE A 28 -9.81 -8.85 7.68
N PRO A 29 -9.39 -9.88 8.44
CA PRO A 29 -9.89 -10.11 9.79
C PRO A 29 -9.56 -8.94 10.72
N ALA A 30 -10.37 -8.74 11.77
CA ALA A 30 -10.10 -7.72 12.78
C ALA A 30 -8.67 -7.83 13.32
N SER A 31 -8.03 -6.68 13.57
CA SER A 31 -6.64 -6.54 14.01
C SER A 31 -5.56 -6.99 13.02
N SER A 32 -5.92 -7.57 11.86
CA SER A 32 -4.95 -7.91 10.81
C SER A 32 -4.50 -6.65 10.05
N ILE A 33 -3.31 -6.73 9.46
CA ILE A 33 -2.64 -5.60 8.83
C ILE A 33 -2.18 -6.00 7.43
N ILE A 34 -2.49 -5.18 6.42
CA ILE A 34 -1.73 -5.11 5.18
C ILE A 34 -0.62 -4.08 5.44
N PRO A 35 0.66 -4.49 5.51
CA PRO A 35 1.77 -3.60 5.86
C PRO A 35 1.92 -2.44 4.87
N LEU A 36 2.71 -1.46 5.25
CA LEU A 36 2.97 -0.30 4.42
C LEU A 36 3.65 -0.74 3.11
N HIS A 37 3.05 -0.46 1.97
CA HIS A 37 3.53 -0.87 0.66
C HIS A 37 3.24 0.18 -0.42
N ASN A 38 3.94 0.14 -1.56
CA ASN A 38 3.77 1.09 -2.67
C ASN A 38 3.09 0.48 -3.90
N HIS A 39 2.72 1.35 -4.84
CA HIS A 39 2.08 1.04 -6.13
C HIS A 39 2.85 1.73 -7.27
N PRO A 40 4.05 1.23 -7.64
CA PRO A 40 4.96 1.94 -8.53
C PRO A 40 4.41 2.09 -9.96
N GLY A 41 4.15 3.33 -10.38
CA GLY A 41 3.65 3.63 -11.72
C GLY A 41 2.18 3.28 -11.94
N MET A 42 1.43 2.97 -10.87
CA MET A 42 0.07 2.48 -10.94
C MET A 42 -0.93 3.52 -10.45
N THR A 43 -2.13 3.49 -11.01
CA THR A 43 -3.32 4.13 -10.44
C THR A 43 -4.18 3.05 -9.78
N VAL A 44 -4.61 3.28 -8.54
CA VAL A 44 -5.45 2.34 -7.79
C VAL A 44 -6.73 3.02 -7.33
N PHE A 45 -7.87 2.41 -7.68
CA PHE A 45 -9.15 2.72 -7.06
C PHE A 45 -9.41 1.73 -5.94
N SER A 46 -9.46 2.22 -4.69
CA SER A 46 -9.62 1.38 -3.51
C SER A 46 -10.88 1.75 -2.75
N LYS A 47 -11.78 0.78 -2.54
CA LYS A 47 -13.07 1.00 -1.90
C LYS A 47 -13.31 0.02 -0.76
N LEU A 48 -13.54 0.55 0.43
CA LEU A 48 -14.07 -0.22 1.56
C LEU A 48 -15.52 -0.62 1.28
N LEU A 49 -15.78 -1.92 1.23
CA LEU A 49 -17.09 -2.50 0.98
C LEU A 49 -17.91 -2.62 2.26
N TYR A 50 -17.27 -3.05 3.36
CA TYR A 50 -17.85 -3.12 4.70
C TYR A 50 -16.75 -3.01 5.77
N GLY A 51 -17.16 -2.76 7.02
CA GLY A 51 -16.27 -2.72 8.18
C GLY A 51 -15.58 -1.37 8.38
N THR A 52 -14.55 -1.39 9.22
CA THR A 52 -13.77 -0.21 9.64
C THR A 52 -12.29 -0.55 9.57
N VAL A 53 -11.51 0.34 8.95
CA VAL A 53 -10.07 0.21 8.76
C VAL A 53 -9.37 1.50 9.18
N HIS A 54 -8.24 1.38 9.84
CA HIS A 54 -7.30 2.48 10.01
C HIS A 54 -6.38 2.52 8.80
N VAL A 55 -6.38 3.64 8.08
CA VAL A 55 -5.54 3.86 6.90
C VAL A 55 -4.40 4.79 7.27
N LYS A 56 -3.17 4.39 6.94
CA LYS A 56 -2.01 5.28 6.90
C LYS A 56 -1.52 5.37 5.47
N SER A 57 -1.39 6.57 4.93
CA SER A 57 -0.89 6.76 3.58
C SER A 57 0.06 7.95 3.44
N TYR A 58 0.98 7.83 2.50
CA TYR A 58 2.08 8.76 2.30
C TYR A 58 2.40 8.89 0.81
N ASP A 59 2.92 10.05 0.44
CA ASP A 59 3.56 10.27 -0.86
C ASP A 59 5.00 10.70 -0.66
N TRP A 60 5.88 10.26 -1.55
CA TRP A 60 7.27 10.65 -1.49
C TRP A 60 7.44 12.16 -1.63
N VAL A 61 8.35 12.75 -0.86
CA VAL A 61 8.76 14.14 -1.11
C VAL A 61 9.59 14.17 -2.40
N GLU A 62 9.16 14.98 -3.36
CA GLU A 62 9.91 15.22 -4.59
C GLU A 62 11.15 16.08 -4.32
N ASP A 63 12.13 16.02 -5.22
CA ASP A 63 13.37 16.82 -5.16
C ASP A 63 14.20 16.65 -3.87
N THR A 64 14.51 15.40 -3.57
CA THR A 64 15.48 15.06 -2.52
C THR A 64 16.91 15.24 -3.05
N THR A 65 17.78 15.84 -2.24
CA THR A 65 19.20 16.08 -2.61
C THR A 65 19.88 14.77 -3.03
N GLN A 66 20.92 14.83 -3.86
CA GLN A 66 21.63 13.61 -4.33
C GLN A 66 22.10 12.69 -3.18
N LEU A 67 22.39 13.26 -2.00
CA LEU A 67 22.73 12.52 -0.79
C LEU A 67 21.59 11.63 -0.26
N LEU A 68 20.35 12.09 -0.40
CA LEU A 68 19.16 11.32 -0.03
C LEU A 68 18.84 10.22 -1.05
N LYS A 69 19.27 10.37 -2.31
CA LYS A 69 19.14 9.32 -3.34
C LYS A 69 20.04 8.11 -3.08
N LEU A 70 21.11 8.28 -2.33
CA LEU A 70 22.01 7.21 -1.88
C LEU A 70 21.58 6.58 -0.54
N SER A 71 20.61 7.19 0.13
CA SER A 71 20.08 6.70 1.40
C SER A 71 19.02 5.63 1.16
N LYS A 72 19.06 4.56 1.96
CA LYS A 72 17.97 3.56 2.03
C LYS A 72 16.70 4.10 2.70
N VAL A 73 16.77 5.32 3.25
CA VAL A 73 15.69 5.99 3.95
C VAL A 73 15.31 7.25 3.19
N ARG A 74 14.02 7.40 2.89
CA ARG A 74 13.49 8.51 2.08
C ARG A 74 12.37 9.24 2.82
N PRO A 75 12.29 10.58 2.73
CA PRO A 75 11.21 11.35 3.35
C PRO A 75 9.91 11.21 2.54
N ALA A 76 8.80 11.10 3.26
CA ALA A 76 7.45 11.04 2.72
C ALA A 76 6.52 11.99 3.48
N LYS A 77 5.61 12.64 2.76
CA LYS A 77 4.55 13.48 3.32
C LYS A 77 3.41 12.59 3.81
N ILE A 78 2.83 12.89 4.97
CA ILE A 78 1.59 12.24 5.43
C ILE A 78 0.43 12.73 4.56
N VAL A 79 -0.29 11.79 3.95
CA VAL A 79 -1.50 12.05 3.17
C VAL A 79 -2.73 11.73 4.01
N ARG A 80 -2.68 10.60 4.74
CA ARG A 80 -3.74 10.20 5.67
C ARG A 80 -3.15 9.46 6.87
N ASP A 81 -3.68 9.74 8.05
CA ASP A 81 -3.55 8.90 9.23
C ASP A 81 -4.89 8.93 9.97
N GLY A 82 -5.72 7.91 9.76
CA GLY A 82 -7.04 7.90 10.39
C GLY A 82 -7.96 6.78 9.92
N GLU A 83 -9.10 6.67 10.62
CA GLU A 83 -10.10 5.64 10.38
C GLU A 83 -10.95 5.93 9.13
N MET A 84 -11.48 4.86 8.56
CA MET A 84 -12.48 4.88 7.50
C MET A 84 -13.46 3.74 7.75
N SER A 85 -14.75 4.06 7.75
CA SER A 85 -15.84 3.10 7.97
C SER A 85 -16.79 3.12 6.77
N ALA A 86 -17.27 1.96 6.36
CA ALA A 86 -18.30 1.87 5.33
C ALA A 86 -19.67 2.34 5.87
N PRO A 87 -20.52 3.00 5.06
CA PRO A 87 -20.25 3.40 3.67
C PRO A 87 -19.32 4.62 3.58
N CYS A 88 -18.38 4.58 2.64
CA CYS A 88 -17.48 5.69 2.33
C CYS A 88 -17.22 5.79 0.82
N GLY A 89 -16.65 6.92 0.39
CA GLY A 89 -16.13 7.07 -0.96
C GLY A 89 -14.94 6.15 -1.24
N ALA A 90 -14.61 5.98 -2.52
CA ALA A 90 -13.38 5.31 -2.92
C ALA A 90 -12.18 6.24 -2.73
N MET A 91 -11.03 5.67 -2.38
CA MET A 91 -9.74 6.32 -2.46
C MET A 91 -9.22 6.21 -3.90
N VAL A 92 -8.61 7.27 -4.40
CA VAL A 92 -7.91 7.28 -5.70
C VAL A 92 -6.44 7.52 -5.40
N ILE A 93 -5.63 6.51 -5.68
CA ILE A 93 -4.20 6.52 -5.46
C ILE A 93 -3.54 6.65 -6.83
N GLN A 94 -2.68 7.65 -7.02
CA GLN A 94 -1.97 7.90 -8.26
C GLN A 94 -0.49 7.48 -8.12
N PRO A 95 0.29 7.43 -9.21
CA PRO A 95 1.70 7.04 -9.15
C PRO A 95 2.56 7.90 -8.21
N LYS A 96 2.16 9.15 -7.93
CA LYS A 96 2.92 10.11 -7.11
C LYS A 96 2.07 10.96 -6.17
N ASP A 97 0.76 10.69 -6.08
CA ASP A 97 -0.17 11.50 -5.28
C ASP A 97 -1.32 10.60 -4.77
N GLY A 98 -2.06 11.08 -3.78
CA GLY A 98 -3.19 10.36 -3.19
C GLY A 98 -2.79 9.25 -2.21
N GLY A 99 -1.52 9.20 -1.80
CA GLY A 99 -1.01 8.23 -0.83
C GLY A 99 -0.58 6.91 -1.49
N ASN A 100 0.33 6.98 -2.46
CA ASN A 100 0.88 5.83 -3.17
C ASN A 100 1.42 4.74 -2.24
N ILE A 101 1.95 5.15 -1.08
CA ILE A 101 2.47 4.26 -0.07
C ILE A 101 1.44 4.18 1.05
N HIS A 102 0.82 3.03 1.30
CA HIS A 102 -0.21 2.92 2.32
C HIS A 102 -0.25 1.58 3.05
N ALA A 103 -0.89 1.60 4.23
CA ALA A 103 -1.13 0.46 5.08
C ALA A 103 -2.59 0.44 5.53
N PHE A 104 -3.13 -0.76 5.65
CA PHE A 104 -4.47 -1.00 6.19
C PHE A 104 -4.37 -1.80 7.47
N LYS A 105 -4.93 -1.29 8.56
CA LYS A 105 -5.14 -2.05 9.79
C LYS A 105 -6.63 -2.20 10.04
N ALA A 106 -7.15 -3.41 9.92
CA ALA A 106 -8.55 -3.69 10.18
C ALA A 106 -8.89 -3.46 11.66
N ILE A 107 -9.88 -2.61 11.93
CA ILE A 107 -10.42 -2.40 13.28
C ILE A 107 -11.53 -3.43 13.52
N THR A 108 -12.45 -3.54 12.58
CA THR A 108 -13.44 -4.62 12.49
C THR A 108 -13.11 -5.50 11.29
N PRO A 109 -13.71 -6.70 11.16
CA PRO A 109 -13.60 -7.44 9.90
C PRO A 109 -14.08 -6.56 8.75
N CYS A 110 -13.26 -6.44 7.70
CA CYS A 110 -13.55 -5.56 6.58
C CYS A 110 -13.24 -6.22 5.24
N ALA A 111 -13.80 -5.67 4.18
CA ALA A 111 -13.40 -6.00 2.81
C ALA A 111 -13.08 -4.73 2.03
N ILE A 112 -11.96 -4.76 1.30
CA ILE A 112 -11.50 -3.67 0.44
C ILE A 112 -11.45 -4.21 -0.99
N LEU A 113 -12.13 -3.55 -1.92
CA LEU A 113 -12.05 -3.78 -3.36
C LEU A 113 -10.98 -2.84 -3.93
N ASP A 114 -9.98 -3.41 -4.60
CA ASP A 114 -8.96 -2.66 -5.32
C ASP A 114 -9.07 -2.92 -6.83
N ILE A 115 -8.94 -1.86 -7.62
CA ILE A 115 -8.75 -1.91 -9.07
C ILE A 115 -7.41 -1.24 -9.36
N LEU A 116 -6.44 -2.00 -9.85
CA LEU A 116 -5.08 -1.55 -10.11
C LEU A 116 -4.88 -1.43 -11.62
N SER A 117 -4.34 -0.31 -12.09
CA SER A 117 -4.04 -0.09 -13.49
C SER A 117 -2.71 0.66 -13.70
N PRO A 118 -1.72 0.05 -14.37
CA PRO A 118 -1.62 -1.39 -14.67
C PRO A 118 -1.50 -2.23 -13.38
N PRO A 119 -1.59 -3.57 -13.44
CA PRO A 119 -1.27 -4.43 -12.30
C PRO A 119 0.25 -4.41 -12.00
N TYR A 120 0.61 -5.00 -10.86
CA TYR A 120 2.01 -5.26 -10.52
C TYR A 120 2.65 -6.20 -11.56
N SER A 121 3.93 -6.01 -11.83
CA SER A 121 4.72 -6.86 -12.73
C SER A 121 6.19 -6.71 -12.35
N SER A 122 6.83 -7.80 -11.92
CA SER A 122 8.27 -7.76 -11.60
C SER A 122 9.12 -7.56 -12.85
N GLU A 123 8.69 -8.11 -13.98
CA GLU A 123 9.38 -8.01 -15.28
C GLU A 123 9.42 -6.56 -15.77
N ASP A 124 8.35 -5.80 -15.53
CA ASP A 124 8.25 -4.38 -15.90
C ASP A 124 8.73 -3.43 -14.78
N GLY A 125 9.35 -3.96 -13.73
CA GLY A 125 9.84 -3.16 -12.60
C GLY A 125 8.75 -2.61 -11.66
N ARG A 126 7.50 -3.05 -11.81
CA ARG A 126 6.36 -2.72 -10.94
C ARG A 126 6.19 -3.76 -9.84
N HIS A 127 7.20 -4.00 -9.02
CA HIS A 127 7.10 -4.91 -7.89
C HIS A 127 6.59 -4.18 -6.64
N CYS A 128 5.79 -4.86 -5.82
CA CYS A 128 5.34 -4.34 -4.53
C CYS A 128 6.52 -4.31 -3.55
N SER A 129 6.87 -3.12 -3.08
CA SER A 129 7.88 -2.91 -2.03
C SER A 129 7.19 -2.61 -0.72
N TYR A 130 7.72 -3.15 0.37
CA TYR A 130 7.23 -2.92 1.73
C TYR A 130 8.13 -1.96 2.49
N PHE A 131 7.53 -1.16 3.36
CA PHE A 131 8.19 -0.08 4.08
C PHE A 131 7.88 -0.12 5.57
N ARG A 132 8.68 0.60 6.35
CA ARG A 132 8.35 0.97 7.72
C ARG A 132 8.84 2.38 8.03
N ARG A 133 8.24 2.99 9.05
CA ARG A 133 8.73 4.26 9.59
C ARG A 133 10.08 4.04 10.27
N CYS A 134 11.08 4.84 9.92
CA CYS A 134 12.38 4.84 10.59
C CYS A 134 12.22 5.39 12.02
N ARG A 135 12.89 4.76 13.00
CA ARG A 135 12.83 5.17 14.41
C ARG A 135 13.63 6.45 14.71
N LYS A 136 14.61 6.79 13.87
CA LYS A 136 15.43 8.01 14.03
C LYS A 136 14.77 9.14 13.22
N ALA A 137 14.57 10.30 13.84
CA ALA A 137 13.82 11.42 13.27
C ALA A 137 14.50 12.11 12.07
N ASP A 138 15.79 11.86 11.84
CA ASP A 138 16.53 12.23 10.63
C ASP A 138 17.86 11.47 10.66
N PRO A 139 17.97 10.28 10.04
CA PRO A 139 19.22 9.52 10.03
C PRO A 139 20.36 10.27 9.34
N SER A 140 20.01 11.20 8.46
CA SER A 140 20.92 11.96 7.57
C SER A 140 21.31 13.33 8.11
N GLY A 141 20.57 13.89 9.08
CA GLY A 141 20.74 15.26 9.59
C GLY A 141 20.40 16.39 8.59
N ILE A 142 19.95 16.05 7.38
CA ILE A 142 19.82 16.97 6.23
C ILE A 142 18.55 17.84 6.30
N LEU A 143 17.48 17.38 6.97
CA LEU A 143 16.19 18.10 7.00
C LEU A 143 15.91 18.76 8.36
N SER A 144 16.87 18.75 9.27
CA SER A 144 16.81 19.40 10.59
C SER A 144 16.45 20.90 10.56
N ASN A 145 16.56 21.57 9.39
CA ASN A 145 16.18 22.97 9.19
C ASN A 145 14.77 23.20 8.59
N ARG A 146 13.99 22.15 8.27
CA ARG A 146 12.62 22.27 7.72
C ARG A 146 11.53 22.10 8.78
N SER A 147 11.82 22.48 10.03
CA SER A 147 10.99 22.28 11.22
C SER A 147 9.69 23.12 11.28
N ARG A 148 9.16 23.56 10.14
CA ARG A 148 7.89 24.32 10.06
C ARG A 148 6.97 23.89 8.91
N GLU A 149 7.29 22.80 8.22
CA GLU A 149 6.47 22.24 7.13
C GLU A 149 5.81 20.93 7.60
N PRO A 150 4.61 20.58 7.08
CA PRO A 150 3.70 19.62 7.72
C PRO A 150 4.32 18.23 7.84
N GLU A 151 3.97 17.55 8.94
CA GLU A 151 4.48 16.26 9.42
C GLU A 151 5.01 15.31 8.31
N PHE A 152 6.32 15.39 8.05
CA PHE A 152 7.01 14.38 7.24
C PHE A 152 7.39 13.17 8.08
N VAL A 153 7.48 12.01 7.43
CA VAL A 153 8.04 10.80 8.01
C VAL A 153 9.19 10.29 7.16
N TRP A 154 10.11 9.57 7.80
CA TRP A 154 11.16 8.84 7.11
C TRP A 154 10.73 7.39 6.94
N LEU A 155 10.71 6.90 5.71
CA LEU A 155 10.39 5.52 5.38
C LEU A 155 11.65 4.81 4.87
N GLU A 156 11.82 3.56 5.29
CA GLU A 156 12.85 2.67 4.77
C GLU A 156 12.19 1.37 4.29
N GLU A 157 12.75 0.78 3.24
CA GLU A 157 12.33 -0.55 2.79
C GLU A 157 12.55 -1.59 3.88
N HIS A 158 11.59 -2.49 4.04
CA HIS A 158 11.61 -3.53 5.06
C HIS A 158 10.77 -4.72 4.63
N GLN A 159 11.29 -5.93 4.80
CA GLN A 159 10.51 -7.14 4.58
C GLN A 159 9.43 -7.29 5.65
N PRO A 160 8.17 -7.59 5.27
CA PRO A 160 7.11 -7.81 6.22
C PRO A 160 7.41 -9.03 7.12
N PRO A 161 6.85 -9.10 8.33
CA PRO A 161 7.07 -10.24 9.21
C PRO A 161 6.45 -11.52 8.61
N ASN A 162 7.02 -12.69 8.92
CA ASN A 162 6.49 -14.00 8.48
C ASN A 162 5.03 -14.26 8.87
N SER A 163 4.51 -13.52 9.86
CA SER A 163 3.10 -13.57 10.27
C SER A 163 2.15 -12.90 9.28
N PHE A 164 2.66 -12.06 8.38
CA PHE A 164 1.87 -11.49 7.29
C PHE A 164 1.72 -12.52 6.17
N VAL A 165 0.51 -13.02 6.00
CA VAL A 165 0.18 -14.04 5.00
C VAL A 165 -1.09 -13.62 4.29
N ILE A 166 -1.02 -13.56 2.96
CA ILE A 166 -2.21 -13.42 2.10
C ILE A 166 -2.55 -14.82 1.60
N ARG A 167 -3.81 -15.23 1.80
CA ARG A 167 -4.35 -16.47 1.24
C ARG A 167 -5.31 -16.15 0.12
N ARG A 168 -5.16 -16.86 -0.99
CA ARG A 168 -6.00 -16.72 -2.18
C ARG A 168 -7.16 -17.70 -2.08
N ASP A 169 -8.32 -17.28 -2.56
CA ASP A 169 -9.50 -18.13 -2.72
C ASP A 169 -10.20 -17.76 -4.03
N LEU A 170 -10.99 -18.69 -4.55
CA LEU A 170 -11.75 -18.50 -5.78
C LEU A 170 -12.93 -17.56 -5.52
N TYR A 171 -13.16 -16.64 -6.45
CA TYR A 171 -14.33 -15.78 -6.44
C TYR A 171 -15.61 -16.62 -6.64
N LYS A 172 -16.56 -16.49 -5.72
CA LYS A 172 -17.83 -17.25 -5.68
C LYS A 172 -19.07 -16.35 -5.83
N GLY A 173 -18.88 -15.08 -6.17
CA GLY A 173 -19.99 -14.16 -6.41
C GLY A 173 -20.62 -14.36 -7.79
N PRO A 174 -21.53 -13.46 -8.20
CA PRO A 174 -22.13 -13.48 -9.53
C PRO A 174 -21.08 -13.48 -10.63
N ALA A 175 -21.30 -14.25 -11.69
CA ALA A 175 -20.40 -14.32 -12.83
C ALA A 175 -20.10 -12.93 -13.40
N LEU A 176 -18.82 -12.68 -13.67
CA LEU A 176 -18.37 -11.47 -14.34
C LEU A 176 -18.36 -11.75 -15.85
N ASN A 177 -19.23 -11.06 -16.59
CA ASN A 177 -19.19 -11.04 -18.05
C ASN A 177 -18.44 -9.75 -18.44
N LEU A 178 -17.15 -9.87 -18.72
CA LEU A 178 -16.25 -8.77 -19.01
C LEU A 178 -15.67 -8.90 -20.42
#